data_AF-B0DNS2-F1
#
_entry.id   AF-B0DNS2-F1
#
_cell.length_a   1.000
_cell.length_b   1.000
_cell.length_c   1.000
_cell.angle_alpha   90.00
_cell.angle_beta   90.00
_cell.angle_gamma   90.00
#
_symmetry.space_group_name_H-M   'P 1'
#
loop_
_entity.id
_entity.type
_entity.pdbx_description
1 polymer ?
#
loop_
_entity_poly.entity_id
_entity_poly.type
_entity_poly.pdbx_seq_one_letter_code
_entity_poly.pdbx_strand_id
1 'polypeptide(L)'
;MPIDVPDQPNGAQLPPQPNDPPTLTDLCNALMYNHRLRLSHRKEPLYHSSFNFSLTCLFRSELELDCMNQNFASSDDVGRGVMYQAKLIQAYAGQDVEAPAWFAPALAACLAPVTRVAHRAYNLSCGDGRSRHFQVLPFVDGTLPTAEPHNLPALTNVDKVNGLTGPQATAYLAGYGLPHQQNIDLRKRAIRSEIGCTAM
;
A
#
# COMPACT_ATOMS: atom_id res chain seq x y z
N MET A 1 7.15 -9.11 -30.80
CA MET A 1 7.87 -8.01 -31.49
C MET A 1 8.68 -7.29 -30.42
N PRO A 2 9.98 -7.06 -30.61
CA PRO A 2 10.81 -6.37 -29.63
C PRO A 2 10.22 -4.99 -29.32
N ILE A 3 10.17 -4.63 -28.04
CA ILE A 3 9.73 -3.30 -27.62
C ILE A 3 10.97 -2.41 -27.59
N ASP A 4 11.05 -1.48 -28.54
CA ASP A 4 12.16 -0.55 -28.61
C ASP A 4 12.10 0.48 -27.47
N VAL A 5 13.28 0.79 -26.93
CA VAL A 5 13.46 1.86 -25.93
C VAL A 5 13.25 3.21 -26.64
N PRO A 6 12.54 4.18 -26.03
CA PRO A 6 12.39 5.51 -26.61
C PRO A 6 13.76 6.20 -26.77
N ASP A 7 13.87 7.12 -27.73
CA ASP A 7 15.07 7.93 -27.93
C ASP A 7 15.51 8.63 -26.64
N GLN A 8 16.82 8.80 -26.45
CA GLN A 8 17.38 9.44 -25.27
C GLN A 8 16.87 10.89 -25.15
N PRO A 9 16.05 11.21 -24.15
CA PRO A 9 15.61 12.58 -23.91
C PRO A 9 16.76 13.38 -23.31
N ASN A 10 16.70 14.71 -23.45
CA ASN A 10 17.66 15.59 -22.79
C ASN A 10 17.56 15.41 -21.27
N GLY A 11 18.63 14.94 -20.64
CA GLY A 11 18.77 14.95 -19.18
C GLY A 11 18.20 13.76 -18.40
N ALA A 12 17.53 12.79 -19.03
CA ALA A 12 17.11 11.58 -18.34
C ALA A 12 17.87 10.35 -18.86
N GLN A 13 18.37 9.53 -17.93
CA GLN A 13 18.98 8.25 -18.25
C GLN A 13 17.91 7.29 -18.79
N LEU A 14 18.21 6.66 -19.93
CA LEU A 14 17.33 5.66 -20.53
C LEU A 14 17.20 4.42 -19.63
N PRO A 15 16.01 3.80 -19.58
CA PRO A 15 15.88 2.50 -18.94
C PRO A 15 16.65 1.44 -19.75
N PRO A 16 17.08 0.33 -19.11
CA PRO A 16 17.66 -0.79 -19.84
C PRO A 16 16.67 -1.35 -20.86
N GLN A 17 17.19 -1.96 -21.94
CA GLN A 17 16.35 -2.61 -22.94
C GLN A 17 15.53 -3.73 -22.27
N PRO A 18 14.20 -3.78 -22.50
CA PRO A 18 13.34 -4.76 -21.86
C PRO A 18 13.64 -6.18 -22.37
N ASN A 19 13.40 -7.17 -21.52
CA ASN A 19 13.50 -8.57 -21.92
C ASN A 19 12.37 -8.96 -22.88
N ASP A 20 12.56 -10.04 -23.65
CA ASP A 20 11.51 -10.66 -24.49
C ASP A 20 11.26 -12.11 -24.00
N PRO A 21 10.15 -12.39 -23.31
CA PRO A 21 9.05 -11.47 -22.99
C PRO A 21 9.39 -10.47 -21.88
N PRO A 22 8.68 -9.32 -21.79
CA PRO A 22 8.89 -8.32 -20.76
C PRO A 22 8.69 -8.88 -19.35
N THR A 23 9.61 -8.54 -18.45
CA THR A 23 9.52 -8.93 -17.03
C THR A 23 8.80 -7.87 -16.20
N LEU A 24 8.44 -8.22 -14.95
CA LEU A 24 7.94 -7.24 -13.98
C LEU A 24 8.96 -6.12 -13.70
N THR A 25 10.26 -6.46 -13.74
CA THR A 25 11.35 -5.48 -13.61
C THR A 25 11.33 -4.47 -14.75
N ASP A 26 11.05 -4.91 -15.98
CA ASP A 26 10.94 -4.03 -17.15
C ASP A 26 9.75 -3.05 -17.03
N LEU A 27 8.63 -3.52 -16.48
CA LEU A 27 7.48 -2.67 -16.14
C LEU A 27 7.81 -1.64 -15.06
N CYS A 28 8.45 -2.05 -13.97
CA CYS A 28 8.88 -1.15 -12.89
C CYS A 28 9.83 -0.07 -13.41
N ASN A 29 10.82 -0.46 -14.22
CA ASN A 29 11.76 0.46 -14.84
C ASN A 29 11.05 1.47 -15.76
N ALA A 30 10.06 1.03 -16.54
CA ALA A 30 9.26 1.92 -17.39
C ALA A 30 8.40 2.90 -16.60
N LEU A 31 7.78 2.45 -15.49
CA LEU A 31 7.02 3.30 -14.58
C LEU A 31 7.92 4.36 -13.93
N MET A 32 9.08 3.96 -13.43
CA MET A 32 10.06 4.87 -12.83
C MET A 32 10.58 5.87 -13.85
N TYR A 33 10.88 5.43 -15.07
CA TYR A 33 11.30 6.30 -16.17
C TYR A 33 10.22 7.33 -16.51
N ASN A 34 8.95 6.92 -16.67
CA ASN A 34 7.84 7.85 -16.91
C ASN A 34 7.69 8.88 -15.79
N HIS A 35 7.81 8.44 -14.54
CA HIS A 35 7.75 9.31 -13.37
C HIS A 35 8.88 10.36 -13.40
N ARG A 36 10.13 9.94 -13.66
CA ARG A 36 11.28 10.84 -13.79
C ARG A 36 11.08 11.87 -14.89
N LEU A 37 10.55 11.47 -16.05
CA LEU A 37 10.22 12.41 -17.14
C LEU A 37 9.18 13.44 -16.74
N ARG A 38 8.14 13.03 -15.99
CA ARG A 38 7.11 13.98 -15.50
C ARG A 38 7.68 14.95 -14.47
N LEU A 39 8.59 14.49 -13.62
CA LEU A 39 9.29 15.34 -12.66
C LEU A 39 10.21 16.33 -13.39
N SER A 40 11.01 15.87 -14.37
CA SER A 40 11.91 16.73 -15.13
C SER A 40 11.19 17.64 -16.13
N HIS A 41 9.95 17.33 -16.54
CA HIS A 41 9.14 18.25 -17.36
C HIS A 41 8.52 19.39 -16.53
N ARG A 42 8.27 19.18 -15.23
CA ARG A 42 7.72 20.23 -14.37
C ARG A 42 8.77 21.32 -14.16
N LYS A 43 8.61 22.43 -14.88
CA LYS A 43 9.43 23.66 -14.77
C LYS A 43 9.25 24.42 -13.45
N GLU A 44 8.46 23.93 -12.50
CA GLU A 44 8.20 24.66 -11.27
C GLU A 44 9.26 24.33 -10.22
N PRO A 45 10.00 25.32 -9.68
CA PRO A 45 10.70 25.12 -8.44
C PRO A 45 9.65 24.72 -7.40
N LEU A 46 9.87 23.60 -6.71
CA LEU A 46 9.05 23.19 -5.57
C LEU A 46 9.18 24.24 -4.47
N TYR A 47 8.46 25.36 -4.61
CA TYR A 47 8.15 26.24 -3.51
C TYR A 47 7.46 25.38 -2.45
N HIS A 48 7.91 25.50 -1.20
CA HIS A 48 7.35 24.87 -0.02
C HIS A 48 5.84 25.07 0.07
N SER A 49 5.08 24.20 -0.59
CA SER A 49 3.67 23.97 -0.28
C SER A 49 3.61 22.73 0.58
N SER A 50 3.64 22.98 1.89
CA SER A 50 3.19 22.05 2.91
C SER A 50 1.90 21.35 2.46
N PHE A 51 1.80 20.05 2.73
CA PHE A 51 0.64 19.18 2.45
C PHE A 51 0.42 18.77 0.99
N ASN A 52 1.11 17.70 0.57
CA ASN A 52 0.45 16.55 -0.06
C ASN A 52 1.34 15.32 0.11
N PHE A 53 0.98 14.45 1.05
CA PHE A 53 1.64 13.17 1.32
C PHE A 53 1.24 12.18 0.22
N SER A 54 1.76 12.38 -0.98
CA SER A 54 1.69 11.41 -2.09
C SER A 54 2.98 10.59 -2.12
N LEU A 55 2.97 9.44 -2.81
CA LEU A 55 4.01 8.38 -2.86
C LEU A 55 5.47 8.84 -3.12
N THR A 56 5.71 10.13 -3.37
CA THR A 56 7.01 10.76 -3.53
C THR A 56 7.87 10.81 -2.26
N CYS A 57 7.31 10.64 -1.06
CA CYS A 57 8.09 10.71 0.17
C CYS A 57 9.02 9.51 0.43
N LEU A 58 8.77 8.35 -0.18
CA LEU A 58 9.60 7.14 0.02
C LEU A 58 10.90 7.12 -0.80
N PHE A 59 11.06 8.00 -1.79
CA PHE A 59 12.24 8.07 -2.67
C PHE A 59 13.01 9.38 -2.56
N ARG A 60 12.82 10.12 -1.46
CA ARG A 60 13.26 11.50 -1.31
C ARG A 60 14.79 11.70 -1.31
N SER A 61 15.59 10.68 -0.98
CA SER A 61 17.04 10.85 -0.82
C SER A 61 17.86 10.80 -2.11
N GLU A 62 17.33 10.32 -3.23
CA GLU A 62 18.08 10.23 -4.50
C GLU A 62 17.69 11.29 -5.54
N LEU A 63 16.52 11.92 -5.41
CA LEU A 63 15.96 12.81 -6.44
C LEU A 63 16.42 14.28 -6.33
N GLU A 64 17.00 14.71 -5.22
CA GLU A 64 17.38 16.11 -5.01
C GLU A 64 18.68 16.54 -5.74
N LEU A 65 19.49 15.60 -6.27
CA LEU A 65 20.73 15.95 -6.97
C LEU A 65 20.56 16.29 -8.47
N ASP A 66 19.50 15.80 -9.14
CA ASP A 66 19.34 15.98 -10.59
C ASP A 66 18.61 17.27 -11.00
N CYS A 67 17.88 17.92 -10.07
CA CYS A 67 17.11 19.14 -10.37
C CYS A 67 17.96 20.37 -10.73
N MET A 68 19.29 20.31 -10.52
CA MET A 68 20.22 21.39 -10.82
C MET A 68 20.80 21.32 -12.26
N ASN A 69 20.62 20.21 -12.97
CA ASN A 69 21.05 20.08 -14.37
C ASN A 69 19.90 20.49 -15.31
N GLN A 70 20.12 21.56 -16.07
CA GLN A 70 19.16 22.32 -16.90
C GLN A 70 18.55 21.57 -18.11
N ASN A 71 18.46 20.25 -18.07
CA ASN A 71 17.91 19.45 -19.16
C ASN A 71 16.50 18.97 -18.79
N PHE A 72 15.51 19.85 -19.01
CA PHE A 72 14.10 19.52 -18.82
C PHE A 72 13.61 18.61 -19.96
N ALA A 73 12.88 17.56 -19.62
CA ALA A 73 12.21 16.74 -20.62
C ALA A 73 11.15 17.58 -21.35
N SER A 74 11.03 17.40 -22.66
CA SER A 74 9.97 18.03 -23.45
C SER A 74 8.63 17.32 -23.25
N SER A 75 7.53 17.97 -23.63
CA SER A 75 6.20 17.33 -23.64
C SER A 75 6.18 16.08 -24.53
N ASP A 76 6.95 16.07 -25.63
CA ASP A 76 7.07 14.93 -26.53
C ASP A 76 7.81 13.77 -25.87
N ASP A 77 8.83 14.04 -25.04
CA ASP A 77 9.52 13.02 -24.25
C ASP A 77 8.57 12.34 -23.26
N VAL A 78 7.72 13.13 -22.59
CA VAL A 78 6.68 12.60 -21.69
C VAL A 78 5.70 11.73 -22.48
N GLY A 79 5.25 12.19 -23.66
CA GLY A 79 4.38 11.42 -24.55
C GLY A 79 5.00 10.07 -24.95
N ARG A 80 6.27 10.07 -25.36
CA ARG A 80 7.02 8.85 -25.70
C ARG A 80 7.15 7.91 -24.50
N GLY A 81 7.45 8.46 -23.31
CA GLY A 81 7.49 7.68 -22.08
C GLY A 81 6.16 7.01 -21.74
N VAL A 82 5.03 7.68 -21.96
CA VAL A 82 3.69 7.10 -21.71
C VAL A 82 3.39 5.99 -22.71
N MET A 83 3.72 6.20 -23.98
CA MET A 83 3.54 5.18 -25.01
C MET A 83 4.42 3.94 -24.77
N TYR A 84 5.66 4.13 -24.33
CA TYR A 84 6.57 3.04 -23.94
C TYR A 84 5.98 2.22 -22.78
N GLN A 85 5.52 2.89 -21.72
CA GLN A 85 4.85 2.24 -20.59
C GLN A 85 3.60 1.45 -21.05
N ALA A 86 2.76 2.05 -21.89
CA ALA A 86 1.54 1.41 -22.38
C ALA A 86 1.83 0.15 -23.21
N LYS A 87 2.85 0.19 -24.09
CA LYS A 87 3.30 -0.97 -24.88
C LYS A 87 3.78 -2.12 -23.99
N LEU A 88 4.55 -1.83 -22.94
CA LEU A 88 5.01 -2.84 -21.99
C LEU A 88 3.86 -3.45 -21.20
N ILE A 89 2.92 -2.63 -20.71
CA ILE A 89 1.73 -3.12 -20.01
C ILE A 89 0.90 -4.01 -20.93
N GLN A 90 0.70 -3.61 -22.20
CA GLN A 90 -0.06 -4.40 -23.17
C GLN A 90 0.63 -5.73 -23.49
N ALA A 91 1.95 -5.73 -23.67
CA ALA A 91 2.72 -6.94 -23.94
C ALA A 91 2.73 -7.90 -22.74
N TYR A 92 2.79 -7.37 -21.52
CA TYR A 92 2.72 -8.15 -20.29
C TYR A 92 1.30 -8.65 -20.00
N ALA A 93 0.26 -7.85 -20.24
CA ALA A 93 -1.14 -8.21 -20.02
C ALA A 93 -1.65 -9.31 -20.97
N GLY A 94 -0.98 -9.52 -22.11
CA GLY A 94 -1.23 -10.66 -23.00
C GLY A 94 -0.61 -11.97 -22.49
N GLN A 95 0.17 -11.93 -21.41
CA GLN A 95 0.66 -13.10 -20.72
C GLN A 95 -0.25 -13.39 -19.53
N ASP A 96 -0.77 -14.61 -19.42
CA ASP A 96 -1.48 -15.11 -18.22
C ASP A 96 -0.48 -15.29 -17.06
N VAL A 97 0.18 -14.20 -16.67
CA VAL A 97 1.10 -14.19 -15.54
C VAL A 97 0.26 -14.02 -14.30
N GLU A 98 -0.19 -15.16 -13.77
CA GLU A 98 -0.68 -15.21 -12.40
C GLU A 98 0.39 -14.60 -11.48
N ALA A 99 -0.02 -13.67 -10.63
CA ALA A 99 0.88 -13.05 -9.68
C ALA A 99 1.56 -14.18 -8.86
N PRO A 100 2.87 -14.10 -8.60
CA PRO A 100 3.54 -15.10 -7.78
C PRO A 100 2.81 -15.28 -6.45
N ALA A 101 2.71 -16.52 -5.96
CA ALA A 101 1.97 -16.82 -4.73
C ALA A 101 2.41 -16.01 -3.50
N TRP A 102 3.67 -15.52 -3.49
CA TRP A 102 4.20 -14.67 -2.43
C TRP A 102 3.75 -13.19 -2.51
N PHE A 103 3.31 -12.72 -3.68
CA PHE A 103 3.06 -11.30 -3.94
C PHE A 103 1.89 -10.76 -3.12
N ALA A 104 0.74 -11.44 -3.18
CA ALA A 104 -0.45 -11.04 -2.43
C ALA A 104 -0.22 -10.97 -0.91
N PRO A 105 0.34 -12.00 -0.23
CA PRO A 105 0.60 -11.92 1.20
C PRO A 105 1.66 -10.86 1.56
N ALA A 106 2.69 -10.67 0.73
CA ALA A 106 3.69 -9.61 0.95
C ALA A 106 3.08 -8.21 0.83
N LEU A 107 2.21 -7.99 -0.16
CA LEU A 107 1.49 -6.73 -0.33
C LEU A 107 0.52 -6.48 0.84
N ALA A 108 -0.21 -7.52 1.27
CA ALA A 108 -1.10 -7.43 2.42
C ALA A 108 -0.35 -7.06 3.71
N ALA A 109 0.80 -7.69 3.96
CA ALA A 109 1.67 -7.37 5.10
C ALA A 109 2.19 -5.92 5.04
N CYS A 110 2.61 -5.45 3.86
CA CYS A 110 3.06 -4.08 3.66
C CYS A 110 1.96 -3.03 3.90
N LEU A 111 0.74 -3.33 3.45
CA LEU A 111 -0.42 -2.43 3.60
C LEU A 111 -1.10 -2.54 4.97
N ALA A 112 -0.78 -3.55 5.78
CA ALA A 112 -1.43 -3.81 7.06
C ALA A 112 -1.49 -2.60 8.01
N PRO A 113 -0.40 -1.82 8.21
CA PRO A 113 -0.46 -0.66 9.10
C PRO A 113 -1.44 0.41 8.63
N VAL A 114 -1.47 0.68 7.31
CA VAL A 114 -2.39 1.67 6.71
C VAL A 114 -3.83 1.20 6.83
N THR A 115 -4.09 -0.07 6.48
CA THR A 115 -5.42 -0.69 6.61
C THR A 115 -5.91 -0.65 8.05
N ARG A 116 -5.05 -0.95 9.04
CA ARG A 116 -5.40 -0.87 10.47
C ARG A 116 -5.82 0.53 10.89
N VAL A 117 -5.05 1.55 10.51
CA VAL A 117 -5.37 2.95 10.86
C VAL A 117 -6.70 3.36 10.22
N ALA A 118 -6.92 3.02 8.95
CA ALA A 118 -8.16 3.32 8.25
C ALA A 118 -9.37 2.63 8.90
N HIS A 119 -9.29 1.33 9.16
CA HIS A 119 -10.37 0.57 9.79
C HIS A 119 -10.64 1.07 11.22
N ARG A 120 -9.60 1.38 12.00
CA ARG A 120 -9.76 1.95 13.35
C ARG A 120 -10.47 3.31 13.31
N ALA A 121 -10.06 4.20 12.40
CA ALA A 121 -10.69 5.51 12.22
C ALA A 121 -12.16 5.38 11.79
N TYR A 122 -12.46 4.45 10.90
CA TYR A 122 -13.84 4.14 10.51
C TYR A 122 -14.66 3.62 11.69
N ASN A 123 -14.12 2.65 12.45
CA ASN A 123 -14.80 2.07 13.61
C ASN A 123 -15.08 3.10 14.71
N LEU A 124 -14.19 4.07 14.92
CA LEU A 124 -14.41 5.19 15.84
C LEU A 124 -15.67 5.99 15.46
N SER A 125 -15.97 6.12 14.17
CA SER A 125 -17.19 6.79 13.67
C SER A 125 -18.46 5.92 13.78
N CYS A 126 -18.34 4.64 14.12
CA CYS A 126 -19.46 3.69 14.16
C CYS A 126 -20.12 3.55 15.54
N GLY A 127 -19.56 4.16 16.59
CA GLY A 127 -20.10 4.06 17.95
C GLY A 127 -19.99 2.65 18.53
N ASP A 128 -21.13 2.01 18.81
CA ASP A 128 -21.21 0.64 19.35
C ASP A 128 -21.16 -0.46 18.28
N GLY A 129 -21.18 -0.06 17.01
CA GLY A 129 -21.12 -0.98 15.88
C GLY A 129 -22.46 -1.65 15.54
N ARG A 130 -23.58 -1.31 16.19
CA ARG A 130 -24.89 -1.95 15.93
C ARG A 130 -25.58 -1.40 14.70
N SER A 131 -25.60 -0.08 14.52
CA SER A 131 -26.20 0.56 13.35
C SER A 131 -25.28 0.56 12.12
N ARG A 132 -23.97 0.68 12.37
CA ARG A 132 -22.92 0.59 11.33
C ARG A 132 -21.87 -0.37 11.83
N HIS A 133 -21.75 -1.53 11.18
CA HIS A 133 -20.82 -2.55 11.62
C HIS A 133 -19.36 -2.08 11.52
N PHE A 134 -18.56 -2.52 12.48
CA PHE A 134 -17.11 -2.35 12.45
C PHE A 134 -16.50 -3.12 11.28
N GLN A 135 -15.43 -2.55 10.72
CA GLN A 135 -14.49 -3.25 9.87
C GLN A 135 -13.52 -4.06 10.73
N VAL A 136 -13.22 -5.29 10.30
CA VAL A 136 -12.28 -6.17 11.00
C VAL A 136 -10.86 -5.62 10.79
N LEU A 137 -10.14 -5.37 11.88
CA LEU A 137 -8.74 -4.96 11.81
C LEU A 137 -7.86 -6.20 11.55
N PRO A 138 -6.97 -6.18 10.54
CA PRO A 138 -5.95 -7.22 10.39
C PRO A 138 -4.98 -7.18 11.58
N PHE A 139 -4.29 -8.28 11.85
CA PHE A 139 -3.24 -8.36 12.86
C PHE A 139 -2.00 -7.55 12.48
N VAL A 140 -1.04 -7.45 13.40
CA VAL A 140 0.20 -6.68 13.19
C VAL A 140 1.03 -7.26 12.03
N ASP A 141 0.92 -8.56 11.78
CA ASP A 141 1.54 -9.26 10.65
C ASP A 141 0.75 -9.11 9.32
N GLY A 142 -0.40 -8.42 9.35
CA GLY A 142 -1.29 -8.23 8.21
C GLY A 142 -2.27 -9.36 7.92
N THR A 143 -2.19 -10.47 8.66
CA THR A 143 -3.15 -11.57 8.52
C THR A 143 -4.52 -11.18 9.08
N LEU A 144 -5.59 -11.73 8.51
CA LEU A 144 -6.94 -11.47 9.00
C LEU A 144 -7.28 -12.41 10.16
N PRO A 145 -7.81 -11.91 11.30
CA PRO A 145 -8.18 -12.74 12.43
C PRO A 145 -9.21 -13.82 12.08
N THR A 146 -10.08 -13.56 11.10
CA THR A 146 -11.17 -14.43 10.69
C THR A 146 -10.76 -15.45 9.63
N ALA A 147 -9.60 -15.27 9.01
CA ALA A 147 -9.08 -16.20 8.00
C ALA A 147 -8.29 -17.33 8.68
N GLU A 148 -7.98 -18.38 7.92
CA GLU A 148 -6.97 -19.34 8.34
C GLU A 148 -5.62 -18.64 8.53
N PRO A 149 -4.80 -19.05 9.52
CA PRO A 149 -4.98 -20.19 10.42
C PRO A 149 -5.81 -19.86 11.69
N HIS A 150 -6.15 -18.59 11.93
CA HIS A 150 -6.65 -18.12 13.23
C HIS A 150 -8.12 -18.45 13.48
N ASN A 151 -8.97 -18.37 12.44
CA ASN A 151 -10.39 -18.71 12.47
C ASN A 151 -11.17 -18.07 13.64
N LEU A 152 -10.82 -16.84 14.02
CA LEU A 152 -11.44 -16.12 15.14
C LEU A 152 -12.77 -15.48 14.72
N PRO A 153 -13.72 -15.29 15.65
CA PRO A 153 -14.99 -14.65 15.34
C PRO A 153 -14.81 -13.18 14.96
N ALA A 154 -15.46 -12.74 13.88
CA ALA A 154 -15.42 -11.36 13.41
C ALA A 154 -15.95 -10.37 14.47
N LEU A 155 -15.17 -9.33 14.78
CA LEU A 155 -15.53 -8.28 15.73
C LEU A 155 -16.28 -7.14 15.03
N THR A 156 -17.51 -7.39 14.60
CA THR A 156 -18.32 -6.42 13.83
C THR A 156 -19.13 -5.45 14.68
N ASN A 157 -19.26 -5.68 15.99
CA ASN A 157 -19.94 -4.79 16.93
C ASN A 157 -19.51 -5.08 18.38
N VAL A 158 -19.95 -4.25 19.33
CA VAL A 158 -19.62 -4.42 20.76
C VAL A 158 -20.12 -5.75 21.34
N ASP A 159 -21.26 -6.26 20.88
CA ASP A 159 -21.83 -7.51 21.38
C ASP A 159 -20.94 -8.71 21.01
N LYS A 160 -20.34 -8.71 19.82
CA LYS A 160 -19.35 -9.71 19.40
C LYS A 160 -18.10 -9.68 20.27
N VAL A 161 -17.62 -8.50 20.65
CA VAL A 161 -16.48 -8.36 21.58
C VAL A 161 -16.86 -8.88 22.97
N ASN A 162 -18.07 -8.58 23.43
CA ASN A 162 -18.58 -9.05 24.72
C ASN A 162 -18.78 -10.55 24.77
N GLY A 163 -19.15 -11.16 23.64
CA GLY A 163 -19.29 -12.60 23.48
C GLY A 163 -17.98 -13.38 23.35
N LEU A 164 -16.82 -12.73 23.33
CA LEU A 164 -15.53 -13.43 23.24
C LEU A 164 -15.28 -14.32 24.45
N THR A 165 -14.84 -15.55 24.18
CA THR A 165 -14.34 -16.48 25.19
C THR A 165 -12.94 -16.08 25.65
N GLY A 166 -12.51 -16.58 26.81
CA GLY A 166 -11.16 -16.33 27.33
C GLY A 166 -10.03 -16.65 26.34
N PRO A 167 -10.03 -17.84 25.70
CA PRO A 167 -9.04 -18.19 24.67
C PRO A 167 -9.09 -17.27 23.44
N GLN A 168 -10.28 -16.94 22.93
CA GLN A 168 -10.43 -16.06 21.77
C GLN A 168 -9.89 -14.65 22.07
N ALA A 169 -10.21 -14.09 23.25
CA ALA A 169 -9.70 -12.79 23.67
C ALA A 169 -8.17 -12.81 23.79
N THR A 170 -7.58 -13.89 24.31
CA THR A 170 -6.12 -14.05 24.35
C THR A 170 -5.50 -14.08 22.96
N ALA A 171 -6.10 -14.81 22.01
CA ALA A 171 -5.61 -14.86 20.63
C ALA A 171 -5.68 -13.49 19.95
N TYR A 172 -6.75 -12.73 20.16
CA TYR A 172 -6.87 -11.36 19.68
C TYR A 172 -5.80 -10.43 20.25
N LEU A 173 -5.52 -10.50 21.56
CA LEU A 173 -4.46 -9.69 22.17
C LEU A 173 -3.09 -10.03 21.58
N ALA A 174 -2.79 -11.32 21.38
CA ALA A 174 -1.53 -11.76 20.80
C ALA A 174 -1.36 -11.24 19.37
N GLY A 175 -2.38 -11.41 18.51
CA GLY A 175 -2.31 -10.94 17.12
C GLY A 175 -2.27 -9.41 16.98
N TYR A 176 -2.82 -8.67 17.95
CA TYR A 176 -2.68 -7.21 18.02
C TYR A 176 -1.41 -6.73 18.73
N GLY A 177 -0.57 -7.62 19.24
CA GLY A 177 0.65 -7.25 19.98
C GLY A 177 0.35 -6.53 21.30
N LEU A 178 -0.81 -6.77 21.91
CA LEU A 178 -1.23 -6.14 23.16
C LEU A 178 -0.77 -6.96 24.38
N PRO A 179 -0.44 -6.31 25.51
CA PRO A 179 0.03 -7.00 26.71
C PRO A 179 -1.06 -7.92 27.26
N HIS A 180 -0.68 -9.15 27.61
CA HIS A 180 -1.59 -10.13 28.18
C HIS A 180 -2.15 -9.65 29.53
N GLN A 181 -3.47 -9.64 29.66
CA GLN A 181 -4.17 -9.30 30.91
C GLN A 181 -4.72 -10.57 31.55
N GLN A 182 -4.73 -10.68 32.88
CA GLN A 182 -5.30 -11.87 33.54
C GLN A 182 -6.84 -11.87 33.52
N ASN A 183 -7.47 -10.71 33.67
CA ASN A 183 -8.93 -10.58 33.71
C ASN A 183 -9.51 -10.45 32.29
N ILE A 184 -10.52 -11.27 31.97
CA ILE A 184 -11.21 -11.26 30.67
C ILE A 184 -11.83 -9.90 30.32
N ASP A 185 -12.34 -9.16 31.30
CA ASP A 185 -12.93 -7.85 31.08
C ASP A 185 -11.88 -6.81 30.70
N LEU A 186 -10.68 -6.90 31.30
CA LEU A 186 -9.53 -6.08 30.90
C LEU A 186 -9.06 -6.45 29.49
N ARG A 187 -9.06 -7.74 29.12
CA ARG A 187 -8.75 -8.16 27.74
C ARG A 187 -9.75 -7.56 26.75
N LYS A 188 -11.05 -7.70 27.03
CA LYS A 188 -12.13 -7.16 26.19
C LYS A 188 -12.03 -5.64 26.06
N ARG A 189 -11.75 -4.93 27.15
CA ARG A 189 -11.54 -3.47 27.15
C ARG A 189 -10.35 -3.07 26.27
N ALA A 190 -9.23 -3.78 26.38
CA ALA A 190 -8.05 -3.53 25.54
C ALA A 190 -8.37 -3.76 24.05
N ILE A 191 -9.08 -4.85 23.73
CA ILE A 191 -9.53 -5.14 22.36
C ILE A 191 -10.46 -4.04 21.84
N ARG A 192 -11.46 -3.59 22.62
CA ARG A 192 -12.36 -2.50 22.24
C ARG A 192 -11.61 -1.20 21.91
N SER A 193 -10.65 -0.83 22.76
CA SER A 193 -9.81 0.35 22.55
C SER A 193 -9.01 0.25 21.26
N GLU A 194 -8.46 -0.93 20.97
CA GLU A 194 -7.63 -1.13 19.77
C GLU A 194 -8.44 -1.13 18.48
N ILE A 195 -9.63 -1.75 18.46
CA ILE A 195 -10.50 -1.75 17.28
C ILE A 195 -11.21 -0.40 17.05
N GLY A 196 -11.08 0.56 17.98
CA GLY A 196 -11.71 1.88 17.86
C GLY A 196 -13.17 1.91 18.30
N CYS A 197 -13.60 1.03 19.20
CA CYS A 197 -14.95 1.07 19.77
C CYS A 197 -15.03 2.13 20.89
N THR A 198 -16.02 3.04 20.81
CA THR A 198 -16.21 4.13 21.79
C THR A 198 -17.27 3.81 22.85
N ALA A 199 -17.98 2.69 22.72
CA ALA A 199 -18.98 2.25 23.70
C ALA A 199 -18.31 1.66 24.96
N MET A 200 -18.56 2.30 26.12
CA MET A 200 -18.12 1.83 27.43
C MET A 200 -19.02 0.73 27.98
#